data_AF-A0A9D5SP18-F1
#
_entry.id   AF-A0A9D5SP18-F1
#
_cell.length_a   1.000
_cell.length_b   1.000
_cell.length_c   1.000
_cell.angle_alpha   90.00
_cell.angle_beta   90.00
_cell.angle_gamma   90.00
#
_symmetry.space_group_name_H-M   'P 1'
#
loop_
_entity.id
_entity.type
_entity.pdbx_description
1 polymer ?
#
loop_
_entity_poly.entity_id
_entity_poly.type
_entity_poly.pdbx_seq_one_letter_code
_entity_poly.pdbx_strand_id
1 'polypeptide(L)'
;MSDRVKTYTLPEPYSRQKLAALYRTLPISDDTIKLLRKYLKAMANLYGVIPLDKVYEIISTQNPGLLTKAEFAQYIMVARHEREYFDIFGEADEYTGARFETSLNRQLVDWQLLEIFAKVKAYQADKPYYIPEKKSCSGITIRIMRNRHSRARS
;
A
#
# COMPACT_ATOMS: atom_id res chain seq x y z
N MET A 1 -23.94 23.27 4.73
CA MET A 1 -23.33 22.04 4.19
C MET A 1 -22.05 22.48 3.50
N SER A 2 -20.90 22.23 4.10
CA SER A 2 -19.63 22.80 3.64
C SER A 2 -19.17 22.10 2.37
N ASP A 3 -19.00 22.86 1.28
CA ASP A 3 -18.51 22.39 -0.01
C ASP A 3 -17.09 21.83 0.12
N ARG A 4 -16.97 20.50 0.27
CA ARG A 4 -15.67 19.82 0.16
C ARG A 4 -15.35 19.66 -1.32
N VAL A 5 -14.43 20.48 -1.83
CA VAL A 5 -13.87 20.31 -3.18
C VAL A 5 -13.04 19.03 -3.19
N LYS A 6 -13.35 18.13 -4.13
CA LYS A 6 -12.56 16.91 -4.32
C LYS A 6 -11.21 17.28 -4.93
N THR A 7 -10.13 17.07 -4.18
CA THR A 7 -8.76 17.34 -4.63
C THR A 7 -7.90 16.14 -4.31
N TYR A 8 -7.42 15.43 -5.33
CA TYR A 8 -6.45 14.34 -5.13
C TYR A 8 -5.07 14.95 -4.84
N THR A 9 -4.67 15.00 -3.57
CA THR A 9 -3.35 15.48 -3.18
C THR A 9 -2.45 14.27 -2.91
N LEU A 10 -1.83 13.77 -3.98
CA LEU A 10 -0.81 12.74 -3.84
C LEU A 10 0.47 13.34 -3.23
N PRO A 11 1.19 12.57 -2.40
CA PRO A 11 2.50 12.98 -1.90
C PRO A 11 3.46 13.24 -3.08
N GLU A 12 4.35 14.22 -2.88
CA GLU A 12 5.45 14.48 -3.80
C GLU A 12 6.35 13.23 -3.90
N PRO A 13 6.69 12.76 -5.11
CA PRO A 13 7.60 11.64 -5.27
C PRO A 13 9.01 12.04 -4.86
N TYR A 14 9.67 11.20 -4.07
CA TYR A 14 11.07 11.46 -3.70
C TYR A 14 12.02 10.90 -4.75
N SER A 15 13.17 11.57 -4.91
CA SER A 15 14.25 11.06 -5.76
C SER A 15 14.78 9.73 -5.21
N ARG A 16 15.31 8.87 -6.09
CA ARG A 16 15.90 7.58 -5.69
C ARG A 16 17.00 7.74 -4.62
N GLN A 17 17.80 8.80 -4.73
CA GLN A 17 18.86 9.10 -3.76
C GLN A 17 18.27 9.47 -2.40
N LYS A 18 17.22 10.31 -2.37
CA LYS A 18 16.53 10.70 -1.13
C LYS A 18 15.86 9.50 -0.47
N LEU A 19 15.17 8.66 -1.24
CA LEU A 19 14.57 7.41 -0.75
C LEU A 19 15.62 6.49 -0.15
N ALA A 20 16.73 6.25 -0.85
CA ALA A 20 17.81 5.40 -0.36
C ALA A 20 18.43 5.92 0.95
N ALA A 21 18.57 7.25 1.09
CA ALA A 21 19.05 7.86 2.33
C ALA A 21 18.05 7.66 3.48
N LEU A 22 16.76 7.92 3.25
CA LEU A 22 15.72 7.74 4.27
C LEU A 22 15.61 6.28 4.72
N TYR A 23 15.64 5.33 3.78
CA TYR A 23 15.59 3.90 4.12
C TYR A 23 16.74 3.46 5.03
N ARG A 24 17.95 3.99 4.83
CA ARG A 24 19.11 3.70 5.70
C ARG A 24 18.97 4.23 7.13
N THR A 25 18.09 5.21 7.36
CA THR A 25 17.82 5.74 8.70
C THR A 25 16.79 4.93 9.47
N LEU A 26 16.06 4.03 8.80
CA LEU A 26 15.04 3.22 9.47
C LEU A 26 15.69 2.16 10.36
N PRO A 27 15.10 1.84 11.53
CA PRO A 27 15.58 0.78 12.42
C PRO A 27 15.20 -0.63 11.94
N ILE A 28 15.24 -0.89 10.62
CA ILE A 28 14.96 -2.20 10.01
C ILE A 28 15.99 -2.52 8.92
N SER A 29 16.23 -3.80 8.68
CA SER A 29 17.22 -4.23 7.69
C SER A 29 16.77 -4.02 6.24
N ASP A 30 17.73 -3.87 5.33
CA ASP A 30 17.48 -3.78 3.89
C ASP A 30 16.65 -4.96 3.34
N ASP A 31 16.86 -6.16 3.88
CA ASP A 31 16.10 -7.34 3.48
C ASP A 31 14.65 -7.29 3.96
N THR A 32 14.41 -6.73 5.16
CA THR A 32 13.06 -6.43 5.65
C THR A 32 12.38 -5.42 4.74
N ILE A 33 13.07 -4.34 4.34
CA ILE A 33 12.55 -3.32 3.42
C ILE A 33 12.15 -3.95 2.07
N LYS A 34 13.02 -4.78 1.49
CA LYS A 34 12.72 -5.50 0.23
C LYS A 34 11.51 -6.41 0.37
N LEU A 35 11.39 -7.11 1.50
CA LEU A 35 10.28 -8.00 1.79
C LEU A 35 8.96 -7.22 1.95
N LEU A 36 8.96 -6.12 2.69
CA LEU A 36 7.80 -5.24 2.85
C LEU A 36 7.32 -4.70 1.50
N ARG A 37 8.23 -4.25 0.63
CA ARG A 37 7.86 -3.77 -0.71
C ARG A 37 7.18 -4.86 -1.54
N LYS A 38 7.66 -6.12 -1.44
CA LYS A 38 7.01 -7.28 -2.08
C LYS A 38 5.59 -7.51 -1.53
N TYR A 39 5.41 -7.43 -0.22
CA TYR A 39 4.10 -7.55 0.42
C TYR A 39 3.14 -6.46 -0.06
N LEU A 40 3.54 -5.19 0.00
CA LEU A 40 2.69 -4.08 -0.45
C LEU A 40 2.27 -4.26 -1.91
N LYS A 41 3.21 -4.57 -2.79
CA LYS A 41 2.88 -4.85 -4.20
C LYS A 41 1.91 -6.02 -4.35
N ALA A 42 2.13 -7.13 -3.64
CA ALA A 42 1.25 -8.29 -3.73
C ALA A 42 -0.16 -7.99 -3.19
N MET A 43 -0.26 -7.26 -2.07
CA MET A 43 -1.53 -6.92 -1.44
C MET A 43 -2.33 -5.89 -2.24
N ALA A 44 -1.67 -4.88 -2.81
CA ALA A 44 -2.32 -3.94 -3.73
C ALA A 44 -2.95 -4.70 -4.92
N ASN A 45 -2.19 -5.60 -5.56
CA ASN A 45 -2.70 -6.43 -6.65
C ASN A 45 -3.82 -7.39 -6.22
N LEU A 46 -3.79 -7.91 -4.98
CA LEU A 46 -4.76 -8.90 -4.50
C LEU A 46 -6.08 -8.29 -4.04
N TYR A 47 -6.00 -7.22 -3.24
CA TYR A 47 -7.17 -6.61 -2.60
C TYR A 47 -7.68 -5.37 -3.35
N GLY A 48 -6.84 -4.76 -4.18
CA GLY A 48 -7.08 -3.45 -4.78
C GLY A 48 -6.99 -2.31 -3.77
N VAL A 49 -7.76 -2.36 -2.69
CA VAL A 49 -7.73 -1.41 -1.57
C VAL A 49 -7.74 -2.20 -0.26
N ILE A 50 -6.83 -1.88 0.65
CA ILE A 50 -6.75 -2.51 1.98
C ILE A 50 -6.23 -1.52 3.05
N PRO A 51 -6.83 -1.47 4.26
CA PRO A 51 -6.31 -0.67 5.37
C PRO A 51 -4.90 -1.09 5.78
N LEU A 52 -4.03 -0.13 6.07
CA LEU A 52 -2.65 -0.43 6.47
C LEU A 52 -2.55 -1.20 7.80
N ASP A 53 -3.51 -1.05 8.70
CA ASP A 53 -3.60 -1.89 9.90
C ASP A 53 -3.79 -3.37 9.55
N LYS A 54 -4.58 -3.67 8.51
CA LYS A 54 -4.76 -5.05 8.02
C LYS A 54 -3.54 -5.56 7.27
N VAL A 55 -2.84 -4.69 6.53
CA VAL A 55 -1.54 -5.02 5.95
C VAL A 55 -0.55 -5.44 7.04
N TYR A 56 -0.45 -4.67 8.12
CA TYR A 56 0.42 -5.00 9.26
C TYR A 56 0.02 -6.32 9.92
N GLU A 57 -1.27 -6.53 10.18
CA GLU A 57 -1.82 -7.76 10.77
C GLU A 57 -1.42 -9.00 9.94
N ILE A 58 -1.58 -8.94 8.61
CA ILE A 58 -1.21 -10.05 7.73
C ILE A 58 0.31 -10.28 7.75
N ILE A 59 1.13 -9.23 7.62
CA ILE A 59 2.60 -9.36 7.62
C ILE A 59 3.10 -9.93 8.95
N SER A 60 2.61 -9.42 10.07
CA SER A 60 3.02 -9.86 11.42
C SER A 60 2.56 -11.29 11.72
N THR A 61 1.36 -11.69 11.27
CA THR A 61 0.87 -13.06 11.39
C THR A 61 1.72 -14.04 10.57
N GLN A 62 2.09 -13.68 9.34
CA GLN A 62 2.89 -14.54 8.47
C GLN A 62 4.39 -14.58 8.84
N ASN A 63 4.87 -13.55 9.54
CA ASN A 63 6.27 -13.37 9.91
C ASN A 63 6.36 -12.84 11.36
N PRO A 64 6.08 -13.69 12.37
CA PRO A 64 6.14 -13.28 13.77
C PRO A 64 7.52 -12.70 14.11
N GLY A 65 7.54 -11.54 14.76
CA GLY A 65 8.79 -10.88 15.17
C GLY A 65 9.56 -10.15 14.05
N LEU A 66 9.03 -10.07 12.82
CA LEU A 66 9.70 -9.37 11.72
C LEU A 66 9.93 -7.88 12.00
N LEU A 67 8.89 -7.19 12.50
CA LEU A 67 8.94 -5.79 12.89
C LEU A 67 7.76 -5.40 13.81
N THR A 68 7.99 -4.37 14.61
CA THR A 68 6.98 -3.71 15.43
C THR A 68 6.05 -2.84 14.58
N LYS A 69 4.89 -2.49 15.12
CA LYS A 69 3.94 -1.56 14.47
C LYS A 69 4.54 -0.17 14.24
N ALA A 70 5.43 0.27 15.14
CA ALA A 70 6.12 1.56 15.04
C ALA A 70 7.14 1.58 13.90
N GLU A 71 7.93 0.52 13.74
CA GLU A 71 8.84 0.34 12.60
C GLU A 71 8.08 0.29 11.28
N PHE A 72 6.94 -0.43 11.26
CA PHE A 72 6.08 -0.48 10.08
C PHE A 72 5.55 0.92 9.73
N ALA A 73 5.10 1.70 10.70
CA ALA A 73 4.62 3.06 10.47
C ALA A 73 5.72 3.98 9.87
N GLN A 74 6.96 3.89 10.37
CA GLN A 74 8.10 4.64 9.82
C GLN A 74 8.41 4.22 8.38
N TYR A 75 8.37 2.91 8.10
CA TYR A 75 8.52 2.40 6.74
C TYR A 75 7.45 2.95 5.79
N ILE A 76 6.17 2.93 6.20
CA ILE A 76 5.04 3.46 5.41
C ILE A 76 5.21 4.95 5.12
N MET A 77 5.73 5.73 6.07
CA MET A 77 6.00 7.16 5.83
C MET A 77 6.94 7.40 4.66
N VAL A 78 8.00 6.58 4.54
CA VAL A 78 8.94 6.66 3.41
C VAL A 78 8.33 6.05 2.15
N ALA A 79 7.72 4.87 2.27
CA ALA A 79 7.14 4.12 1.14
C ALA A 79 6.01 4.90 0.44
N ARG A 80 5.32 5.78 1.15
CA ARG A 80 4.30 6.67 0.59
C ARG A 80 4.83 7.60 -0.50
N HIS A 81 6.14 7.88 -0.51
CA HIS A 81 6.79 8.68 -1.54
C HIS A 81 7.38 7.84 -2.69
N GLU A 82 7.24 6.51 -2.64
CA GLU A 82 7.47 5.62 -3.79
C GLU A 82 6.25 5.64 -4.70
N ARG A 83 6.42 5.93 -6.00
CA ARG A 83 5.32 5.90 -6.99
C ARG A 83 5.31 4.64 -7.85
N GLU A 84 5.79 3.53 -7.30
CA GLU A 84 5.90 2.28 -8.05
C GLU A 84 4.79 1.30 -7.62
N TYR A 85 3.76 1.18 -8.46
CA TYR A 85 2.68 0.16 -8.44
C TYR A 85 1.58 0.28 -7.39
N PHE A 86 1.73 1.09 -6.35
CA PHE A 86 0.68 1.32 -5.35
C PHE A 86 0.78 2.73 -4.79
N ASP A 87 -0.30 3.22 -4.21
CA ASP A 87 -0.37 4.46 -3.46
C ASP A 87 -0.72 4.18 -1.99
N ILE A 88 -0.19 5.01 -1.09
CA ILE A 88 -0.63 5.09 0.29
C ILE A 88 -1.49 6.35 0.42
N PHE A 89 -2.80 6.13 0.48
CA PHE A 89 -3.83 7.14 0.27
C PHE A 89 -4.89 7.06 1.37
N GLY A 90 -5.35 8.21 1.89
CA GLY A 90 -6.42 8.30 2.87
C GLY A 90 -7.45 9.37 2.52
N GLU A 91 -8.50 9.51 3.33
CA GLU A 91 -9.53 10.54 3.10
C GLU A 91 -8.96 11.95 3.21
N ALA A 92 -7.93 12.11 4.05
CA ALA A 92 -7.14 13.35 4.16
C ALA A 92 -6.51 13.80 2.85
N ASP A 93 -6.29 12.85 1.93
CA ASP A 93 -5.64 13.09 0.64
C ASP A 93 -6.66 13.30 -0.49
N GLU A 94 -7.96 13.11 -0.22
CA GLU A 94 -9.08 13.27 -1.19
C GLU A 94 -9.83 14.61 -1.07
N TYR A 95 -9.80 15.25 0.10
CA TYR A 95 -10.57 16.46 0.39
C TYR A 95 -9.76 17.54 1.12
N THR A 96 -9.91 18.80 0.71
CA THR A 96 -9.40 19.94 1.50
C THR A 96 -10.11 20.05 2.85
N GLY A 97 -9.34 20.29 3.92
CA GLY A 97 -9.88 20.43 5.29
C GLY A 97 -10.23 19.12 5.99
N ALA A 98 -9.83 17.97 5.44
CA ALA A 98 -9.95 16.68 6.11
C ALA A 98 -9.04 16.59 7.35
N ARG A 99 -9.44 15.75 8.32
CA ARG A 99 -8.74 15.60 9.60
C ARG A 99 -7.33 15.04 9.35
N PHE A 100 -6.34 15.50 10.14
CA PHE A 100 -5.00 14.93 10.10
C PHE A 100 -5.05 13.42 10.37
N GLU A 101 -4.54 12.63 9.42
CA GLU A 101 -4.45 11.17 9.52
C GLU A 101 -3.01 10.71 9.71
N THR A 102 -2.80 9.83 10.69
CA THR A 102 -1.54 9.12 10.83
C THR A 102 -1.29 8.23 9.61
N SER A 103 -0.04 7.85 9.37
CA SER A 103 0.32 7.00 8.23
C SER A 103 -0.45 5.68 8.20
N LEU A 104 -0.86 5.15 9.36
CA LEU A 104 -1.58 3.88 9.47
C LEU A 104 -3.11 4.00 9.30
N ASN A 105 -3.68 5.21 9.41
CA ASN A 105 -5.10 5.45 9.14
C ASN A 105 -5.43 5.47 7.63
N ARG A 106 -4.40 5.30 6.79
CA ARG A 106 -4.51 5.26 5.33
C ARG A 106 -4.69 3.84 4.81
N GLN A 107 -4.96 3.76 3.51
CA GLN A 107 -5.12 2.55 2.76
C GLN A 107 -3.93 2.36 1.82
N LEU A 108 -3.54 1.12 1.63
CA LEU A 108 -2.76 0.69 0.49
C LEU A 108 -3.72 0.52 -0.70
N VAL A 109 -3.43 1.21 -1.79
CA VAL A 109 -4.30 1.30 -2.96
C VAL A 109 -3.52 0.89 -4.20
N ASP A 110 -4.06 0.00 -5.00
CA ASP A 110 -3.58 -0.24 -6.36
C ASP A 110 -3.75 1.05 -7.16
N TRP A 111 -2.68 1.50 -7.80
CA TRP A 111 -2.65 2.77 -8.53
C TRP A 111 -3.76 2.90 -9.59
N GLN A 112 -4.25 1.77 -10.14
CA GLN A 112 -5.35 1.76 -11.13
C GLN A 112 -6.72 2.07 -10.52
N LEU A 113 -6.85 1.96 -9.19
CA LEU A 113 -8.13 2.13 -8.48
C LEU A 113 -8.25 3.48 -7.79
N LEU A 114 -7.22 4.33 -7.86
CA LEU A 114 -7.17 5.61 -7.15
C LEU A 114 -8.37 6.52 -7.49
N GLU A 115 -8.73 6.62 -8.78
CA GLU A 115 -9.85 7.47 -9.23
C GLU A 115 -11.22 6.98 -8.74
N ILE A 116 -11.35 5.69 -8.45
CA ILE A 116 -12.57 5.05 -7.96
C ILE A 116 -12.47 4.62 -6.49
N PHE A 117 -11.46 5.12 -5.76
CA PHE A 117 -11.16 4.74 -4.39
C PHE A 117 -12.39 4.77 -3.48
N ALA A 118 -13.14 5.88 -3.45
CA ALA A 118 -14.34 6.01 -2.62
C ALA A 118 -15.41 4.95 -2.94
N LYS A 119 -15.58 4.57 -4.22
CA LYS A 119 -16.53 3.53 -4.65
C LYS A 119 -16.06 2.14 -4.19
N VAL A 120 -14.78 1.85 -4.35
CA VAL A 120 -14.19 0.58 -3.89
C VAL A 120 -14.32 0.45 -2.37
N LYS A 121 -14.02 1.52 -1.63
CA LYS A 121 -14.11 1.52 -0.16
C LYS A 121 -15.55 1.31 0.32
N ALA A 122 -16.53 1.95 -0.32
CA ALA A 122 -17.94 1.72 -0.04
C ALA A 122 -18.38 0.28 -0.33
N TYR A 123 -17.91 -0.32 -1.43
CA TYR A 123 -18.23 -1.71 -1.78
C TYR A 123 -17.60 -2.76 -0.85
N GLN A 124 -16.50 -2.41 -0.17
CA GLN A 124 -15.77 -3.27 0.75
C GLN A 124 -16.24 -3.16 2.22
N ALA A 125 -17.01 -2.14 2.60
CA ALA A 125 -17.26 -1.75 4.00
C ALA A 125 -17.75 -2.90 4.91
N ASP A 126 -18.55 -3.83 4.39
CA ASP A 126 -19.13 -4.93 5.16
C ASP A 126 -18.52 -6.31 4.83
N LYS A 127 -17.38 -6.34 4.13
CA LYS A 127 -16.77 -7.60 3.65
C LYS A 127 -15.51 -7.94 4.45
N PRO A 128 -15.36 -9.19 4.92
CA PRO A 128 -14.13 -9.61 5.55
C PRO A 128 -12.99 -9.64 4.53
N TYR A 129 -11.80 -9.19 4.94
CA TYR A 129 -10.58 -9.38 4.14
C TYR A 129 -10.17 -10.85 4.17
N TYR A 130 -10.01 -11.45 3.00
CA TYR A 130 -9.42 -12.78 2.87
C TYR A 130 -7.97 -12.77 3.34
N ILE A 131 -7.55 -13.63 4.27
CA ILE A 131 -6.16 -13.75 4.72
C ILE A 131 -5.50 -14.93 3.99
N PRO A 132 -4.60 -14.70 3.01
CA PRO A 132 -3.97 -15.77 2.25
C PRO A 132 -2.95 -16.57 3.08
N GLU A 133 -2.81 -17.87 2.79
CA GLU A 133 -1.71 -18.69 3.28
C GLU A 133 -0.34 -18.19 2.77
N LYS A 134 0.74 -18.41 3.54
CA LYS A 134 2.10 -17.89 3.27
C LYS A 134 2.65 -18.23 1.88
N LYS A 135 2.26 -19.38 1.31
CA LYS A 135 2.65 -19.79 -0.06
C LYS A 135 2.03 -18.88 -1.14
N SER A 136 0.87 -18.28 -0.86
CA SER A 136 0.17 -17.40 -1.79
C SER A 136 0.80 -15.99 -1.80
N CYS A 137 1.23 -15.47 -0.65
CA CYS A 137 1.92 -14.17 -0.61
C CYS A 137 3.35 -14.21 -1.17
N SER A 138 4.08 -15.32 -0.99
CA SER A 138 5.40 -15.51 -1.60
C SER A 138 5.32 -15.93 -3.09
N GLY A 139 4.26 -16.64 -3.49
CA GLY A 139 4.02 -17.14 -4.85
C GLY A 139 3.49 -16.13 -5.87
N ILE A 140 2.97 -14.96 -5.44
CA ILE A 140 2.55 -13.88 -6.36
C ILE A 140 3.77 -13.18 -7.01
N THR A 141 4.99 -13.44 -6.55
CA THR A 141 6.20 -12.68 -6.93
C THR A 141 6.58 -12.76 -8.43
N ILE A 142 6.09 -13.69 -9.25
CA ILE A 142 6.48 -13.73 -10.69
C ILE A 142 5.34 -14.02 -11.68
N ARG A 143 4.22 -14.63 -11.27
CA ARG A 143 3.25 -15.17 -12.25
C ARG A 143 2.31 -14.14 -12.89
N ILE A 144 2.11 -12.96 -12.28
CA ILE A 144 1.21 -11.92 -12.84
C ILE A 144 1.93 -10.96 -13.81
N MET A 145 3.27 -10.87 -13.76
CA MET A 145 4.02 -9.99 -14.67
C MET A 145 4.33 -10.60 -16.06
N ARG A 146 4.01 -11.88 -16.31
CA ARG A 146 4.29 -12.54 -17.60
C ARG A 146 3.10 -12.77 -18.52
N ASN A 147 1.86 -12.43 -18.14
CA ASN A 147 0.69 -12.84 -18.93
C ASN A 147 -0.34 -11.73 -19.19
N ARG A 148 0.11 -10.55 -19.63
CA ARG A 148 -0.76 -9.56 -20.28
C ARG A 148 -0.26 -9.07 -21.65
N HIS A 149 0.61 -9.82 -22.35
CA HIS A 149 1.07 -9.50 -23.71
C HIS A 149 1.21 -10.73 -24.62
N SER A 150 0.29 -11.69 -24.54
CA SER A 150 0.23 -12.80 -25.50
C SER A 150 -1.18 -13.39 -25.61
N ARG A 151 -2.11 -12.61 -26.17
CA ARG A 151 -3.27 -13.10 -26.92
C ARG A 151 -3.97 -11.93 -27.62
N ALA A 152 -3.38 -11.51 -28.72
CA ALA A 152 -4.05 -10.84 -29.81
C ALA A 152 -3.50 -11.41 -31.12
N ARG A 153 -3.83 -12.69 -31.38
CA ARG A 153 -3.91 -13.30 -32.71
C ARG A 153 -4.89 -14.46 -32.65
N SER A 154 -6.10 -14.21 -33.08
CA SER A 154 -6.97 -15.12 -33.84
C SER A 154 -8.00 -14.24 -34.50
#